data_AF-A0A9D2NGX2-F1
#
_entry.id   AF-A0A9D2NGX2-F1
#
_cell.length_a   1.000
_cell.length_b   1.000
_cell.length_c   1.000
_cell.angle_alpha   90.00
_cell.angle_beta   90.00
_cell.angle_gamma   90.00
#
_symmetry.space_group_name_H-M   'P 1'
#
loop_
_entity.id
_entity.type
_entity.pdbx_description
1 polymer ?
#
loop_
_entity_poly.entity_id
_entity_poly.type
_entity_poly.pdbx_seq_one_letter_code
_entity_poly.pdbx_strand_id
1 'polypeptide(L)'
;MGRAILCLGQYAKIPYTFEKTRTRVFCLEELCFYLKENAGLVEPSCFTRQLADWLGEQCGLPELAARLRALIKGKEKPETIAPQILEYAGCFSEKEIQDTARLIRLGADVALPEKRKARADYFLENRKYAMAIQEYRRILNEEENRIPSFDGKLYHNLGAAQAGLFLFDKAEASFERAYRLGGQQESLLSFLAAKRLRLSEQEYLAFLTEHGEYYEASLKLEERMTARRQAWTDERNASRIASIRSAFFAGEEEQCALLMRQETNRLTDEYRDYAAEE
;
A
#
# COMPACT_ATOMS: atom_id res chain seq x y z
N MET A 1 -5.13 21.05 26.13
CA MET A 1 -5.76 22.09 25.29
C MET A 1 -5.73 21.59 23.84
N GLY A 2 -6.89 21.36 23.23
CA GLY A 2 -6.95 20.93 21.83
C GLY A 2 -6.46 22.05 20.91
N ARG A 3 -5.56 21.72 19.97
CA ARG A 3 -5.08 22.66 18.95
C ARG A 3 -6.13 22.72 17.84
N ALA A 4 -6.84 23.83 17.72
CA ALA A 4 -7.72 24.05 16.57
C ALA A 4 -6.85 24.34 15.33
N ILE A 5 -6.98 23.50 14.29
CA ILE A 5 -6.33 23.72 13.01
C ILE A 5 -7.32 24.49 12.13
N LEU A 6 -6.97 25.73 11.80
CA LEU A 6 -7.76 26.53 10.86
C LEU A 6 -7.28 26.20 9.45
N CYS A 7 -8.19 25.78 8.57
CA CYS A 7 -7.84 25.56 7.16
C CYS A 7 -7.51 26.93 6.50
N LEU A 8 -6.50 26.95 5.63
CA LEU A 8 -6.03 28.16 4.97
C LEU A 8 -6.37 28.16 3.48
N GLY A 9 -6.81 29.31 2.99
CA GLY A 9 -7.19 29.50 1.60
C GLY A 9 -8.54 28.85 1.27
N GLN A 10 -8.66 28.32 0.06
CA GLN A 10 -9.89 27.72 -0.46
C GLN A 10 -9.62 26.40 -1.17
N TYR A 11 -10.67 25.58 -1.30
CA TYR A 11 -10.62 24.35 -2.08
C TYR A 11 -10.54 24.67 -3.58
N ALA A 12 -9.58 24.05 -4.26
CA ALA A 12 -9.33 24.23 -5.68
C ALA A 12 -10.48 23.63 -6.52
N LYS A 13 -10.91 24.37 -7.54
CA LYS A 13 -11.84 23.83 -8.56
C LYS A 13 -11.14 22.87 -9.50
N ILE A 14 -9.87 23.15 -9.81
CA ILE A 14 -9.01 22.30 -10.63
C ILE A 14 -7.89 21.77 -9.72
N PRO A 15 -7.85 20.45 -9.43
CA PRO A 15 -6.84 19.89 -8.54
C PRO A 15 -5.44 19.90 -9.18
N TYR A 16 -4.41 19.95 -8.33
CA TYR A 16 -3.06 19.67 -8.77
C TYR A 16 -2.83 18.16 -8.79
N THR A 17 -2.31 17.64 -9.91
CA THR A 17 -2.04 16.22 -10.07
C THR A 17 -0.54 15.97 -10.02
N PHE A 18 -0.09 15.18 -9.05
CA PHE A 18 1.27 14.66 -9.04
C PHE A 18 1.39 13.52 -10.04
N GLU A 19 1.91 13.79 -11.24
CA GLU A 19 1.96 12.82 -12.35
C GLU A 19 2.63 11.48 -11.99
N LYS A 20 3.67 11.52 -11.15
CA LYS A 20 4.39 10.31 -10.72
C LYS A 20 3.53 9.40 -9.85
N THR A 21 2.73 9.97 -8.95
CA THR A 21 1.89 9.23 -7.99
C THR A 21 0.44 9.08 -8.44
N ARG A 22 0.02 9.84 -9.45
CA ARG A 22 -1.38 10.03 -9.88
C ARG A 22 -2.28 10.54 -8.76
N THR A 23 -1.70 11.08 -7.69
CA THR A 23 -2.47 11.69 -6.58
C THR A 23 -2.91 13.08 -6.98
N ARG A 24 -4.20 13.36 -6.74
CA ARG A 24 -4.79 14.69 -6.91
C ARG A 24 -4.94 15.32 -5.54
N VAL A 25 -4.50 16.56 -5.41
CA VAL A 25 -4.70 17.38 -4.20
C VAL A 25 -5.51 18.61 -4.57
N PHE A 26 -6.42 18.99 -3.69
CA PHE A 26 -7.41 20.03 -3.92
C PHE A 26 -7.25 21.21 -2.97
N CYS A 27 -6.52 21.10 -1.86
CA CYS A 27 -6.23 22.24 -0.99
C CYS A 27 -4.81 22.17 -0.43
N LEU A 28 -4.45 23.19 0.36
CA LEU A 28 -3.14 23.26 1.01
C LEU A 28 -2.95 22.08 1.98
N GLU A 29 -3.96 21.75 2.77
CA GLU A 29 -3.90 20.69 3.78
C GLU A 29 -3.67 19.32 3.14
N GLU A 30 -4.37 19.01 2.05
CA GLU A 30 -4.16 17.79 1.27
C GLU A 30 -2.76 17.74 0.63
N LEU A 31 -2.24 18.89 0.17
CA LEU A 31 -0.85 18.99 -0.29
C LEU A 31 0.13 18.69 0.85
N CYS A 32 -0.09 19.26 2.03
CA CYS A 32 0.78 19.06 3.18
C CYS A 32 0.75 17.59 3.66
N PHE A 33 -0.44 16.98 3.69
CA PHE A 33 -0.60 15.55 3.96
C PHE A 33 0.16 14.71 2.93
N TYR A 34 -0.02 15.02 1.64
CA TYR A 34 0.70 14.33 0.57
C TYR A 34 2.23 14.41 0.75
N LEU A 35 2.77 15.59 1.05
CA LEU A 35 4.22 15.78 1.25
C LEU A 35 4.76 14.99 2.47
N LYS A 36 3.99 14.91 3.55
CA LYS A 36 4.36 14.13 4.75
C LYS A 36 4.33 12.63 4.47
N GLU A 37 3.21 12.10 4.00
CA GLU A 37 3.03 10.66 3.79
C GLU A 37 3.90 10.12 2.64
N ASN A 38 4.25 10.97 1.68
CA ASN A 38 5.07 10.60 0.53
C ASN A 38 6.49 11.17 0.61
N ALA A 39 6.99 11.52 1.80
CA ALA A 39 8.28 12.18 1.99
C ALA A 39 9.45 11.50 1.24
N GLY A 40 9.49 10.16 1.22
CA GLY A 40 10.52 9.39 0.50
C GLY A 40 10.46 9.51 -1.04
N LEU A 41 9.35 10.01 -1.59
CA LEU A 41 9.11 10.20 -3.02
C LEU A 41 9.18 11.67 -3.44
N VAL A 42 9.32 12.58 -2.49
CA VAL A 42 9.43 14.01 -2.78
C VAL A 42 10.80 14.28 -3.42
N GLU A 43 10.76 14.77 -4.64
CA GLU A 43 11.94 15.06 -5.46
C GLU A 43 11.88 16.49 -6.00
N PRO A 44 12.99 17.06 -6.52
CA PRO A 44 12.97 18.40 -7.08
C PRO A 44 11.88 18.60 -8.15
N SER A 45 11.55 17.55 -8.91
CA SER A 45 10.46 17.59 -9.91
C SER A 45 9.06 17.77 -9.32
N CYS A 46 8.86 17.55 -8.02
CA CYS A 46 7.58 17.78 -7.35
C CYS A 46 7.29 19.27 -7.17
N PHE A 47 8.33 20.11 -7.06
CA PHE A 47 8.22 21.54 -6.82
C PHE A 47 8.38 22.31 -8.12
N THR A 48 7.28 22.42 -8.86
CA THR A 48 7.24 23.08 -10.16
C THR A 48 6.67 24.47 -10.05
N ARG A 49 6.93 25.31 -11.07
CA ARG A 49 6.24 26.60 -11.21
C ARG A 49 4.72 26.41 -11.26
N GLN A 50 4.24 25.34 -11.90
CA GLN A 50 2.82 25.01 -11.98
C GLN A 50 2.22 24.74 -10.58
N LEU A 51 2.94 24.08 -9.68
CA LEU A 51 2.49 23.90 -8.29
C LEU A 51 2.33 25.25 -7.57
N ALA A 52 3.30 26.15 -7.74
CA ALA A 52 3.25 27.47 -7.15
C ALA A 52 2.11 28.33 -7.73
N ASP A 53 1.92 28.29 -9.05
CA ASP A 53 0.80 28.96 -9.72
C ASP A 53 -0.54 28.41 -9.23
N TRP A 54 -0.67 27.09 -9.09
CA TRP A 54 -1.86 26.43 -8.53
C TRP A 54 -2.17 26.89 -7.10
N LEU A 55 -1.18 26.93 -6.20
CA LEU A 55 -1.37 27.43 -4.83
C LEU A 55 -1.89 28.88 -4.81
N GLY A 56 -1.37 29.73 -5.69
CA GLY A 56 -1.77 31.13 -5.77
C GLY A 56 -3.17 31.31 -6.35
N GLU A 57 -3.44 30.66 -7.49
CA GLU A 57 -4.63 30.91 -8.30
C GLU A 57 -5.82 30.04 -7.87
N GLN A 58 -5.60 28.75 -7.58
CA GLN A 58 -6.68 27.84 -7.21
C GLN A 58 -6.95 27.85 -5.71
N CYS A 59 -5.89 27.78 -4.88
CA CYS A 59 -6.05 27.75 -3.42
C CYS A 59 -6.14 29.15 -2.79
N GLY A 60 -5.94 30.23 -3.56
CA GLY A 60 -6.05 31.60 -3.06
C GLY A 60 -4.91 32.02 -2.13
N LEU A 61 -3.70 31.45 -2.31
CA LEU A 61 -2.54 31.68 -1.43
C LEU A 61 -1.38 32.37 -2.18
N PRO A 62 -1.54 33.64 -2.61
CA PRO A 62 -0.57 34.34 -3.46
C PRO A 62 0.78 34.56 -2.77
N GLU A 63 0.79 34.75 -1.45
CA GLU A 63 2.04 34.93 -0.68
C GLU A 63 2.87 33.65 -0.64
N LEU A 64 2.24 32.51 -0.35
CA LEU A 64 2.90 31.20 -0.38
C LEU A 64 3.40 30.88 -1.79
N ALA A 65 2.59 31.16 -2.81
CA ALA A 65 2.99 30.99 -4.21
C ALA A 65 4.23 31.83 -4.56
N ALA A 66 4.29 33.09 -4.13
CA ALA A 66 5.47 33.95 -4.36
C ALA A 66 6.73 33.41 -3.67
N ARG A 67 6.61 32.98 -2.41
CA ARG A 67 7.71 32.34 -1.67
C ARG A 67 8.19 31.07 -2.38
N LEU A 68 7.27 30.19 -2.77
CA LEU A 68 7.60 28.94 -3.45
C LEU A 68 8.29 29.18 -4.80
N ARG A 69 7.84 30.16 -5.59
CA ARG A 69 8.51 30.56 -6.85
C ARG A 69 9.94 31.03 -6.61
N ALA A 70 10.19 31.78 -5.53
CA ALA A 70 11.53 32.25 -5.19
C ALA A 70 12.48 31.09 -4.86
N LEU A 71 12.03 30.13 -4.02
CA LEU A 71 12.78 28.93 -3.67
C LEU A 71 13.07 28.05 -4.89
N ILE A 72 12.07 27.83 -5.74
CA ILE A 72 12.22 27.07 -7.00
C ILE A 72 13.23 27.75 -7.92
N LYS A 73 13.16 29.07 -8.08
CA LYS A 73 14.13 29.85 -8.88
C LYS A 73 15.55 29.77 -8.31
N GLY A 74 15.67 29.76 -6.99
CA GLY A 74 16.93 29.55 -6.27
C GLY A 74 17.50 28.13 -6.38
N LYS A 75 16.73 27.19 -6.94
CA LYS A 75 17.07 25.76 -6.99
C LYS A 75 17.30 25.17 -5.59
N GLU A 76 16.52 25.64 -4.63
CA GLU A 76 16.53 25.10 -3.28
C GLU A 76 16.16 23.62 -3.29
N LYS A 77 16.71 22.88 -2.32
CA LYS A 77 16.49 21.44 -2.25
C LYS A 77 15.08 21.11 -1.71
N PRO A 78 14.49 19.97 -2.10
CA PRO A 78 13.21 19.49 -1.58
C PRO A 78 13.05 19.55 -0.06
N GLU A 79 14.09 19.16 0.67
CA GLU A 79 14.11 19.15 2.14
C GLU A 79 14.09 20.56 2.77
N THR A 80 14.38 21.60 1.98
CA THR A 80 14.25 23.01 2.37
C THR A 80 12.88 23.56 1.95
N ILE A 81 12.36 23.14 0.79
CA ILE A 81 11.10 23.66 0.24
C ILE A 81 9.88 23.10 1.01
N ALA A 82 9.84 21.79 1.27
CA ALA A 82 8.67 21.16 1.88
C ALA A 82 8.32 21.76 3.26
N PRO A 83 9.28 21.98 4.19
CA PRO A 83 9.00 22.64 5.47
C PRO A 83 8.34 24.00 5.33
N GLN A 84 8.72 24.82 4.34
CA GLN A 84 8.13 26.14 4.12
C GLN A 84 6.64 26.07 3.80
N ILE A 85 6.19 25.01 3.13
CA ILE A 85 4.77 24.76 2.86
C ILE A 85 4.06 24.26 4.13
N LEU A 86 4.66 23.30 4.84
CA LEU A 86 4.08 22.71 6.05
C LEU A 86 3.95 23.73 7.20
N GLU A 87 4.96 24.58 7.39
CA GLU A 87 4.98 25.68 8.35
C GLU A 87 3.90 26.71 8.04
N TYR A 88 3.74 27.06 6.75
CA TYR A 88 2.71 28.02 6.33
C TYR A 88 1.31 27.49 6.63
N ALA A 89 1.05 26.19 6.39
CA ALA A 89 -0.23 25.56 6.67
C ALA A 89 -0.54 25.46 8.17
N GLY A 90 0.48 25.31 9.02
CA GLY A 90 0.32 25.24 10.46
C GLY A 90 -0.36 23.94 10.97
N CYS A 91 -0.55 22.95 10.10
CA CYS A 91 -1.25 21.68 10.40
C CYS A 91 -0.41 20.69 11.21
N PHE A 92 0.91 20.83 11.22
CA PHE A 92 1.84 19.89 11.84
C PHE A 92 2.62 20.51 13.00
N SER A 93 3.17 19.67 13.87
CA SER A 93 4.14 20.10 14.88
C SER A 93 5.52 20.35 14.27
N GLU A 94 6.33 21.19 14.91
CA GLU A 94 7.72 21.44 14.51
C GLU A 94 8.51 20.13 14.34
N LYS A 95 8.29 19.18 15.26
CA LYS A 95 8.92 17.85 15.20
C LYS A 95 8.53 17.08 13.94
N GLU A 96 7.24 17.03 13.60
CA GLU A 96 6.76 16.34 12.40
C GLU A 96 7.30 16.98 11.11
N ILE A 97 7.43 18.31 11.08
CA ILE A 97 8.00 19.05 9.95
C ILE A 97 9.48 18.70 9.78
N GLN A 98 10.25 18.69 10.87
CA GLN A 98 11.66 18.33 10.87
C GLN A 98 11.89 16.86 10.48
N ASP A 99 11.05 15.95 11.00
CA ASP A 99 11.09 14.53 10.65
C ASP A 99 10.79 14.33 9.16
N THR A 100 9.79 15.06 8.62
CA THR A 100 9.48 15.04 7.18
C THR A 100 10.67 15.53 6.34
N ALA A 101 11.27 16.67 6.69
CA ALA A 101 12.44 17.20 5.99
C ALA A 101 13.63 16.22 6.01
N ARG A 102 13.85 15.56 7.16
CA ARG A 102 14.88 14.54 7.32
C ARG A 102 14.62 13.35 6.39
N LEU A 103 13.38 12.86 6.30
CA LEU A 103 13.02 11.76 5.41
C LEU A 103 13.21 12.13 3.93
N ILE A 104 12.84 13.34 3.53
CA ILE A 104 13.07 13.85 2.17
C ILE A 104 14.57 13.87 1.86
N ARG A 105 15.40 14.37 2.78
CA ARG A 105 16.86 14.41 2.62
C ARG A 105 17.46 13.02 2.50
N LEU A 106 17.07 12.08 3.37
CA LEU A 106 17.53 10.69 3.32
C LEU A 106 17.09 10.01 2.02
N GLY A 107 15.90 10.36 1.51
CA GLY A 107 15.42 9.90 0.22
C GLY A 107 16.23 10.42 -0.96
N ALA A 108 16.87 11.59 -0.88
CA ALA A 108 17.59 12.18 -2.01
C ALA A 108 18.71 11.26 -2.56
N ASP A 109 19.36 10.49 -1.69
CA ASP A 109 20.47 9.59 -2.04
C ASP A 109 20.00 8.18 -2.46
N VAL A 110 18.71 7.88 -2.33
CA VAL A 110 18.13 6.59 -2.72
C VAL A 110 17.85 6.59 -4.22
N ALA A 111 18.30 5.54 -4.92
CA ALA A 111 18.05 5.39 -6.34
C ALA A 111 16.53 5.36 -6.65
N LEU A 112 16.12 5.98 -7.77
CA LEU A 112 14.72 6.03 -8.19
C LEU A 112 13.99 4.66 -8.21
N PRO A 113 14.62 3.54 -8.65
CA PRO A 113 14.02 2.21 -8.58
C PRO A 113 13.62 1.80 -7.15
N GLU A 114 14.49 2.08 -6.17
CA GLU A 114 14.30 1.72 -4.77
C GLU A 114 13.17 2.55 -4.14
N LYS A 115 13.08 3.85 -4.48
CA LYS A 115 11.97 4.70 -4.06
C LYS A 115 10.63 4.21 -4.60
N ARG A 116 10.57 3.89 -5.90
CA ARG A 116 9.36 3.38 -6.53
C ARG A 116 8.96 2.03 -5.94
N LYS A 117 9.94 1.15 -5.68
CA LYS A 117 9.71 -0.12 -4.98
C LYS A 117 9.12 0.13 -3.60
N ALA A 118 9.68 1.03 -2.80
CA ALA A 118 9.16 1.36 -1.47
C ALA A 118 7.69 1.83 -1.52
N ARG A 119 7.32 2.63 -2.53
CA ARG A 119 5.92 3.01 -2.77
C ARG A 119 5.03 1.83 -3.14
N ALA A 120 5.51 0.95 -4.02
CA ALA A 120 4.76 -0.23 -4.42
C ALA A 120 4.54 -1.18 -3.23
N ASP A 121 5.58 -1.35 -2.39
CA ASP A 121 5.52 -2.12 -1.14
C ASP A 121 4.51 -1.51 -0.17
N TYR A 122 4.50 -0.18 -0.01
CA TYR A 122 3.50 0.51 0.79
C TYR A 122 2.07 0.23 0.31
N PHE A 123 1.81 0.26 -1.00
CA PHE A 123 0.49 -0.11 -1.53
C PHE A 123 0.14 -1.58 -1.26
N LEU A 124 1.10 -2.48 -1.36
CA LEU A 124 0.89 -3.90 -1.09
C LEU A 124 0.54 -4.13 0.39
N GLU A 125 1.31 -3.56 1.32
CA GLU A 125 1.10 -3.67 2.77
C GLU A 125 -0.29 -3.14 3.18
N ASN A 126 -0.74 -2.07 2.53
CA ASN A 126 -2.07 -1.48 2.75
C ASN A 126 -3.18 -2.12 1.90
N ARG A 127 -2.94 -3.31 1.31
CA ARG A 127 -3.91 -4.07 0.49
C ARG A 127 -4.48 -3.32 -0.72
N LYS A 128 -3.81 -2.25 -1.15
CA LYS A 128 -4.11 -1.47 -2.36
C LYS A 128 -3.54 -2.17 -3.59
N TYR A 129 -3.96 -3.42 -3.81
CA TYR A 129 -3.32 -4.37 -4.73
C TYR A 129 -3.25 -3.87 -6.17
N ALA A 130 -4.30 -3.23 -6.69
CA ALA A 130 -4.29 -2.72 -8.07
C ALA A 130 -3.21 -1.65 -8.30
N MET A 131 -3.02 -0.75 -7.32
CA MET A 131 -1.98 0.30 -7.38
C MET A 131 -0.59 -0.30 -7.22
N ALA A 132 -0.42 -1.27 -6.32
CA ALA A 132 0.84 -2.00 -6.17
C ALA A 132 1.25 -2.70 -7.48
N ILE A 133 0.32 -3.41 -8.13
CA ILE A 133 0.55 -4.10 -9.41
C ILE A 133 1.00 -3.10 -10.49
N GLN A 134 0.34 -1.95 -10.59
CA GLN A 134 0.68 -0.93 -11.57
C GLN A 134 2.11 -0.42 -11.36
N GLU A 135 2.50 -0.10 -10.13
CA GLU A 135 3.83 0.40 -9.82
C GLU A 135 4.93 -0.65 -10.04
N TYR A 136 4.75 -1.90 -9.59
CA TYR A 136 5.73 -2.96 -9.85
C TYR A 136 5.94 -3.18 -11.35
N ARG A 137 4.88 -3.23 -12.14
CA ARG A 137 4.98 -3.36 -13.61
C ARG A 137 5.69 -2.18 -14.23
N ARG A 138 5.44 -0.97 -13.73
CA ARG A 138 6.10 0.24 -14.20
C ARG A 138 7.60 0.17 -13.97
N ILE A 139 8.04 -0.22 -12.77
CA ILE A 139 9.47 -0.40 -12.45
C ILE A 139 10.08 -1.45 -13.38
N LEU A 140 9.41 -2.60 -13.55
CA LEU A 140 9.88 -3.69 -14.40
C LEU A 140 9.98 -3.31 -15.89
N ASN A 141 9.14 -2.37 -16.38
CA ASN A 141 9.09 -1.97 -17.79
C ASN A 141 9.93 -0.73 -18.14
N GLU A 142 10.02 0.26 -17.25
CA GLU A 142 10.60 1.59 -17.56
C GLU A 142 12.10 1.69 -17.24
N GLU A 143 12.61 0.83 -16.37
CA GLU A 143 13.99 0.88 -15.92
C GLU A 143 14.77 -0.32 -16.50
N GLU A 144 16.03 -0.12 -16.88
CA GLU A 144 16.88 -1.19 -17.43
C GLU A 144 18.13 -1.37 -16.55
N ASN A 145 18.85 -2.49 -16.74
CA ASN A 145 20.12 -2.79 -16.06
C ASN A 145 20.04 -2.94 -14.53
N ARG A 146 18.89 -3.36 -13.99
CA ARG A 146 18.78 -3.72 -12.57
C ARG A 146 19.37 -5.10 -12.30
N ILE A 147 19.89 -5.29 -11.09
CA ILE A 147 20.43 -6.59 -10.67
C ILE A 147 19.31 -7.64 -10.56
N PRO A 148 19.54 -8.91 -10.96
CA PRO A 148 18.52 -9.95 -10.92
C PRO A 148 17.85 -10.13 -9.55
N SER A 149 18.61 -9.98 -8.46
CA SER A 149 18.08 -10.09 -7.10
C SER A 149 17.08 -9.00 -6.74
N PHE A 150 17.20 -7.80 -7.33
CA PHE A 150 16.23 -6.72 -7.16
C PHE A 150 14.94 -7.03 -7.91
N ASP A 151 15.05 -7.44 -9.18
CA ASP A 151 13.90 -7.86 -9.98
C ASP A 151 13.17 -9.04 -9.35
N GLY A 152 13.91 -10.00 -8.77
CA GLY A 152 13.32 -11.11 -8.01
C GLY A 152 12.39 -10.64 -6.89
N LYS A 153 12.78 -9.59 -6.14
CA LYS A 153 11.94 -9.00 -5.09
C LYS A 153 10.69 -8.32 -5.67
N LEU A 154 10.84 -7.59 -6.78
CA LEU A 154 9.70 -6.94 -7.45
C LEU A 154 8.68 -7.98 -7.94
N TYR A 155 9.14 -9.04 -8.60
CA TYR A 155 8.27 -10.11 -9.08
C TYR A 155 7.59 -10.86 -7.93
N HIS A 156 8.28 -11.07 -6.80
CA HIS A 156 7.67 -11.69 -5.63
C HIS A 156 6.50 -10.86 -5.11
N ASN A 157 6.73 -9.56 -4.88
CA ASN A 157 5.70 -8.68 -4.35
C ASN A 157 4.57 -8.42 -5.37
N LEU A 158 4.89 -8.39 -6.66
CA LEU A 158 3.89 -8.38 -7.74
C LEU A 158 3.00 -9.62 -7.70
N GLY A 159 3.60 -10.81 -7.51
CA GLY A 159 2.87 -12.07 -7.34
C GLY A 159 1.98 -12.05 -6.10
N ALA A 160 2.47 -11.51 -4.98
CA ALA A 160 1.69 -11.35 -3.75
C ALA A 160 0.48 -10.43 -3.95
N ALA A 161 0.65 -9.30 -4.65
CA ALA A 161 -0.44 -8.40 -4.98
C ALA A 161 -1.49 -9.06 -5.90
N GLN A 162 -1.05 -9.84 -6.89
CA GLN A 162 -1.93 -10.59 -7.79
C GLN A 162 -2.71 -11.69 -7.06
N ALA A 163 -2.04 -12.43 -6.17
CA ALA A 163 -2.68 -13.45 -5.33
C ALA A 163 -3.70 -12.84 -4.36
N GLY A 164 -3.45 -11.64 -3.83
CA GLY A 164 -4.41 -10.87 -3.03
C GLY A 164 -5.70 -10.51 -3.78
N LEU A 165 -5.65 -10.48 -5.11
CA LEU A 165 -6.82 -10.32 -6.00
C LEU A 165 -7.30 -11.65 -6.60
N PHE A 166 -6.85 -12.80 -6.09
CA PHE A 166 -7.19 -14.14 -6.57
C PHE A 166 -6.79 -14.42 -8.04
N LEU A 167 -5.84 -13.64 -8.58
CA LEU A 167 -5.31 -13.83 -9.94
C LEU A 167 -4.16 -14.84 -9.91
N PHE A 168 -4.46 -16.09 -9.54
CA PHE A 168 -3.45 -17.12 -9.27
C PHE A 168 -2.64 -17.53 -10.50
N ASP A 169 -3.23 -17.42 -11.69
CA ASP A 169 -2.55 -17.60 -12.99
C ASP A 169 -1.39 -16.61 -13.16
N LYS A 170 -1.63 -15.33 -12.87
CA LYS A 170 -0.61 -14.28 -12.98
C LYS A 170 0.37 -14.37 -11.82
N ALA A 171 -0.13 -14.64 -10.61
CA ALA A 171 0.69 -14.77 -9.42
C ALA A 171 1.71 -15.91 -9.57
N GLU A 172 1.29 -17.06 -10.11
CA GLU A 172 2.17 -18.19 -10.43
C GLU A 172 3.34 -17.74 -11.31
N ALA A 173 3.06 -17.10 -12.45
CA ALA A 173 4.10 -16.64 -13.36
C ALA A 173 5.06 -15.63 -12.71
N SER A 174 4.53 -14.71 -11.89
CA SER A 174 5.35 -13.74 -11.16
C SER A 174 6.24 -14.42 -10.11
N PHE A 175 5.70 -15.33 -9.30
CA PHE A 175 6.49 -16.05 -8.29
C PHE A 175 7.52 -16.98 -8.90
N GLU A 176 7.21 -17.64 -10.01
CA GLU A 176 8.18 -18.46 -10.75
C GLU A 176 9.35 -17.59 -11.22
N ARG A 177 9.04 -16.44 -11.82
CA ARG A 177 10.07 -15.49 -12.26
C ARG A 177 10.90 -14.96 -11.09
N ALA A 178 10.25 -14.67 -9.97
CA ALA A 178 10.91 -14.24 -8.73
C ALA A 178 11.89 -15.30 -8.22
N TYR A 179 11.48 -16.57 -8.18
CA TYR A 179 12.33 -17.67 -7.75
C TYR A 179 13.52 -17.89 -8.69
N ARG A 180 13.30 -17.86 -10.00
CA ARG A 180 14.38 -18.00 -11.00
C ARG A 180 15.43 -16.88 -10.91
N LEU A 181 15.02 -15.67 -10.55
CA LEU A 181 15.92 -14.52 -10.45
C LEU A 181 16.61 -14.39 -9.09
N GLY A 182 15.88 -14.66 -8.00
CA GLY A 182 16.34 -14.42 -6.63
C GLY A 182 16.72 -15.66 -5.83
N GLY A 183 16.32 -16.86 -6.27
CA GLY A 183 16.60 -18.13 -5.60
C GLY A 183 15.97 -18.30 -4.21
N GLN A 184 15.08 -17.38 -3.80
CA GLN A 184 14.52 -17.38 -2.45
C GLN A 184 13.47 -18.48 -2.27
N GLN A 185 13.62 -19.29 -1.21
CA GLN A 185 12.70 -20.40 -0.94
C GLN A 185 11.25 -19.96 -0.76
N GLU A 186 11.01 -18.79 -0.16
CA GLU A 186 9.63 -18.28 0.01
C GLU A 186 8.97 -17.94 -1.33
N SER A 187 9.74 -17.56 -2.35
CA SER A 187 9.22 -17.38 -3.71
C SER A 187 8.83 -18.71 -4.35
N LEU A 188 9.60 -19.77 -4.11
CA LEU A 188 9.26 -21.13 -4.56
C LEU A 188 7.97 -21.63 -3.89
N LEU A 189 7.85 -21.46 -2.56
CA LEU A 189 6.64 -21.84 -1.83
C LEU A 189 5.42 -21.06 -2.32
N SER A 190 5.58 -19.77 -2.60
CA SER A 190 4.50 -18.92 -3.14
C SER A 190 4.11 -19.32 -4.57
N PHE A 191 5.07 -19.70 -5.41
CA PHE A 191 4.82 -20.26 -6.74
C PHE A 191 3.98 -21.55 -6.64
N LEU A 192 4.41 -22.50 -5.81
CA LEU A 192 3.68 -23.75 -5.60
C LEU A 192 2.28 -23.51 -5.01
N ALA A 193 2.14 -22.54 -4.09
CA ALA A 193 0.86 -22.15 -3.52
C ALA A 193 -0.10 -21.60 -4.58
N ALA A 194 0.35 -20.68 -5.43
CA ALA A 194 -0.46 -20.14 -6.52
C ALA A 194 -0.89 -21.24 -7.49
N LYS A 195 0.02 -22.16 -7.83
CA LYS A 195 -0.26 -23.31 -8.69
C LYS A 195 -1.27 -24.27 -8.08
N ARG A 196 -1.12 -24.58 -6.78
CA ARG A 196 -2.02 -25.43 -6.00
C ARG A 196 -3.44 -24.86 -5.86
N LEU A 197 -3.56 -23.54 -5.77
CA LEU A 197 -4.84 -22.82 -5.68
C LEU A 197 -5.53 -22.69 -7.05
N ARG A 198 -4.76 -22.71 -8.14
CA ARG A 198 -5.28 -22.65 -9.50
C ARG A 198 -5.70 -24.02 -10.05
N LEU A 199 -4.93 -25.06 -9.75
CA LEU A 199 -5.11 -26.41 -10.29
C LEU A 199 -6.05 -27.26 -9.43
N SER A 200 -6.68 -28.26 -10.04
CA SER A 200 -7.28 -29.37 -9.30
C SER A 200 -6.19 -30.20 -8.61
N GLU A 201 -6.59 -30.99 -7.62
CA GLU A 201 -5.67 -31.88 -6.91
C GLU A 201 -4.98 -32.87 -7.85
N GLN A 202 -5.70 -33.45 -8.80
CA GLN A 202 -5.15 -34.39 -9.78
C GLN A 202 -4.10 -33.73 -10.67
N GLU A 203 -4.38 -32.53 -11.19
CA GLU A 203 -3.43 -31.77 -12.02
C GLU A 203 -2.20 -31.34 -11.24
N TYR A 204 -2.36 -30.96 -9.97
CA TYR A 204 -1.24 -30.58 -9.11
C TYR A 204 -0.33 -31.78 -8.79
N LEU A 205 -0.91 -32.95 -8.51
CA LEU A 205 -0.14 -34.18 -8.30
C LEU A 205 0.58 -34.64 -9.57
N ALA A 206 -0.06 -34.52 -10.73
CA ALA A 206 0.59 -34.80 -12.01
C ALA A 206 1.80 -33.88 -12.24
N PHE A 207 1.65 -32.59 -11.97
CA PHE A 207 2.75 -31.63 -12.04
C PHE A 207 3.92 -31.98 -11.10
N LEU A 208 3.65 -32.35 -9.84
CA LEU A 208 4.72 -32.74 -8.91
C LEU A 208 5.41 -34.04 -9.32
N THR A 209 4.71 -34.92 -10.03
CA THR A 209 5.30 -36.15 -10.58
C THR A 209 6.28 -35.83 -11.70
N GLU A 210 5.95 -34.85 -12.54
CA GLU A 210 6.83 -34.36 -13.62
C GLU A 210 8.00 -33.51 -13.09
N HIS A 211 7.81 -32.83 -11.95
CA HIS A 211 8.78 -31.93 -11.33
C HIS A 211 9.18 -32.38 -9.91
N GLY A 212 9.85 -33.53 -9.84
CA GLY A 212 10.25 -34.15 -8.57
C GLY A 212 11.13 -33.25 -7.67
N GLU A 213 11.84 -32.28 -8.26
CA GLU A 213 12.63 -31.28 -7.53
C GLU A 213 11.79 -30.40 -6.59
N TYR A 214 10.49 -30.28 -6.82
CA TYR A 214 9.58 -29.48 -5.99
C TYR A 214 8.91 -30.27 -4.88
N TYR A 215 9.13 -31.59 -4.78
CA TYR A 215 8.42 -32.45 -3.84
C TYR A 215 8.61 -32.01 -2.37
N GLU A 216 9.86 -31.77 -1.94
CA GLU A 216 10.15 -31.34 -0.56
C GLU A 216 9.52 -29.98 -0.25
N ALA A 217 9.58 -29.05 -1.19
CA ALA A 217 8.95 -27.73 -1.04
C ALA A 217 7.42 -27.84 -0.99
N SER A 218 6.82 -28.73 -1.77
CA SER A 218 5.38 -28.98 -1.76
C SER A 218 4.92 -29.59 -0.44
N LEU A 219 5.68 -30.50 0.18
CA LEU A 219 5.34 -31.04 1.49
C LEU A 219 5.28 -29.93 2.55
N LYS A 220 6.30 -29.05 2.58
CA LYS A 220 6.33 -27.88 3.47
C LYS A 220 5.14 -26.94 3.22
N LEU A 221 4.74 -26.78 1.96
CA LEU A 221 3.56 -26.00 1.60
C LEU A 221 2.27 -26.64 2.13
N GLU A 222 2.07 -27.94 1.93
CA GLU A 222 0.87 -28.67 2.39
C GLU A 222 0.74 -28.64 3.92
N GLU A 223 1.85 -28.73 4.65
CA GLU A 223 1.88 -28.52 6.10
C GLU A 223 1.38 -27.11 6.47
N ARG A 224 1.90 -26.06 5.81
CA ARG A 224 1.45 -24.67 6.05
C ARG A 224 -0.02 -24.46 5.71
N MET A 225 -0.50 -25.04 4.61
CA MET A 225 -1.90 -24.91 4.20
C MET A 225 -2.83 -25.65 5.17
N THR A 226 -2.44 -26.84 5.62
CA THR A 226 -3.20 -27.61 6.60
C THR A 226 -3.27 -26.87 7.93
N ALA A 227 -2.14 -26.35 8.43
CA ALA A 227 -2.10 -25.56 9.65
C ALA A 227 -2.96 -24.28 9.54
N ARG A 228 -2.91 -23.56 8.41
CA ARG A 228 -3.75 -22.37 8.18
C ARG A 228 -5.23 -22.72 8.09
N ARG A 229 -5.59 -23.82 7.43
CA ARG A 229 -6.98 -24.29 7.33
C ARG A 229 -7.53 -24.68 8.71
N GLN A 230 -6.72 -25.34 9.52
CA GLN A 230 -7.08 -25.69 10.88
C GLN A 230 -7.24 -24.45 11.75
N ALA A 231 -6.26 -23.54 11.75
CA ALA A 231 -6.34 -22.28 12.49
C ALA A 231 -7.58 -21.46 12.11
N TRP A 232 -7.90 -21.34 10.82
CA TRP A 232 -9.13 -20.68 10.35
C TRP A 232 -10.39 -21.41 10.82
N THR A 233 -10.38 -22.75 10.81
CA THR A 233 -11.52 -23.54 11.29
C THR A 233 -11.73 -23.36 12.78
N ASP A 234 -10.65 -23.34 13.57
CA ASP A 234 -10.67 -23.15 15.01
C ASP A 234 -11.15 -21.74 15.37
N GLU A 235 -10.62 -20.71 14.71
CA GLU A 235 -11.07 -19.32 14.85
C GLU A 235 -12.56 -19.19 14.49
N ARG A 236 -12.98 -19.78 13.36
CA ARG A 236 -14.40 -19.79 12.96
C ARG A 236 -15.27 -20.53 13.97
N ASN A 237 -14.82 -21.66 14.52
CA ASN A 237 -15.57 -22.44 15.49
C ASN A 237 -15.62 -21.76 16.87
N ALA A 238 -14.63 -20.93 17.20
CA ALA A 238 -14.62 -20.05 18.36
C ALA A 238 -15.32 -18.70 18.11
N SER A 239 -15.71 -18.41 16.85
CA SER A 239 -16.32 -17.14 16.49
C SER A 239 -17.70 -16.98 17.10
N ARG A 240 -18.12 -15.73 17.27
CA ARG A 240 -19.51 -15.38 17.61
C ARG A 240 -20.52 -15.97 16.62
N ILE A 241 -20.15 -16.14 15.35
CA ILE A 241 -21.01 -16.80 14.35
C ILE A 241 -21.27 -18.27 14.73
N ALA A 242 -20.29 -18.98 15.27
CA ALA A 242 -20.49 -20.33 15.77
C ALA A 242 -21.44 -20.37 16.98
N SER A 243 -21.29 -19.42 17.92
CA SER A 243 -22.21 -19.28 19.06
C SER A 243 -23.65 -18.94 18.62
N ILE A 244 -23.80 -18.03 17.65
CA ILE A 244 -25.10 -17.68 17.04
C ILE A 244 -25.73 -18.93 16.41
N ARG A 245 -24.94 -19.67 15.63
CA ARG A 245 -25.38 -20.90 14.95
C ARG A 245 -25.80 -21.97 15.97
N SER A 246 -25.07 -22.11 17.07
CA SER A 246 -25.42 -23.04 18.16
C SER A 246 -26.76 -22.67 18.80
N ALA A 247 -26.93 -21.40 19.22
CA ALA A 247 -28.18 -20.92 19.82
C ALA A 247 -29.38 -21.07 18.86
N PHE A 248 -29.18 -20.79 17.57
CA PHE A 248 -30.20 -20.99 16.53
C PHE A 248 -30.66 -22.45 16.45
N PHE A 249 -29.74 -23.40 16.36
CA PHE A 249 -30.09 -24.83 16.27
C PHE A 249 -30.59 -25.43 17.59
N ALA A 250 -30.25 -24.82 18.73
CA ALA A 250 -30.77 -25.19 20.04
C ALA A 250 -32.19 -24.65 20.30
N GLY A 251 -32.73 -23.77 19.43
CA GLY A 251 -34.02 -23.12 19.63
C GLY A 251 -34.00 -22.01 20.69
N GLU A 252 -32.82 -21.52 21.06
CA GLU A 252 -32.63 -20.45 22.05
C GLU A 252 -32.81 -19.07 21.39
N GLU A 253 -34.04 -18.72 21.03
CA GLU A 253 -34.35 -17.54 20.21
C GLU A 253 -33.84 -16.21 20.82
N GLU A 254 -34.03 -15.99 22.13
CA GLU A 254 -33.57 -14.77 22.80
C GLU A 254 -32.04 -14.63 22.79
N GLN A 255 -31.33 -15.73 23.07
CA GLN A 255 -29.88 -15.77 23.09
C GLN A 255 -29.31 -15.61 21.67
N CYS A 256 -29.93 -16.24 20.68
CA CYS A 256 -29.57 -16.08 19.28
C CYS A 256 -29.72 -14.61 18.84
N ALA A 257 -30.86 -13.98 19.15
CA ALA A 257 -31.12 -12.59 18.82
C ALA A 257 -30.16 -11.62 19.52
N LEU A 258 -29.81 -11.89 20.78
CA LEU A 258 -28.82 -11.11 21.53
C LEU A 258 -27.44 -11.17 20.87
N LEU A 259 -26.96 -12.38 20.57
CA LEU A 259 -25.66 -12.59 19.94
C LEU A 259 -25.60 -11.96 18.54
N MET A 260 -26.67 -12.07 17.75
CA MET A 260 -26.77 -11.42 16.44
C MET A 260 -26.69 -9.89 16.56
N ARG A 261 -27.38 -9.27 17.51
CA ARG A 261 -27.31 -7.82 17.73
C ARG A 261 -25.92 -7.37 18.15
N GLN A 262 -25.28 -8.08 19.06
CA GLN A 262 -23.93 -7.76 19.50
C GLN A 262 -22.92 -7.81 18.36
N GLU A 263 -23.05 -8.79 17.47
CA GLU A 263 -22.16 -8.94 16.33
C GLU A 263 -22.44 -7.90 15.24
N THR A 264 -23.71 -7.60 14.98
CA THR A 264 -24.11 -6.56 14.02
C THR A 264 -23.62 -5.18 14.49
N ASN A 265 -23.73 -4.87 15.78
CA ASN A 265 -23.21 -3.62 16.34
C ASN A 265 -21.69 -3.53 16.21
N ARG A 266 -20.96 -4.61 16.56
CA ARG A 266 -19.50 -4.67 16.38
C ARG A 266 -19.09 -4.38 14.94
N LEU A 267 -19.70 -5.07 13.97
CA LEU A 267 -19.41 -4.87 12.54
C LEU A 267 -19.78 -3.46 12.06
N THR A 268 -20.85 -2.89 12.61
CA THR A 268 -21.27 -1.52 12.31
C THR A 268 -20.25 -0.51 12.82
N ASP A 269 -19.72 -0.71 14.02
CA ASP A 269 -18.72 0.16 14.61
C ASP A 269 -17.37 0.02 13.87
N GLU A 270 -16.95 -1.20 13.54
CA GLU A 270 -15.76 -1.44 12.72
C GLU A 270 -15.86 -0.80 11.33
N TYR A 271 -17.04 -0.85 10.71
CA TYR A 271 -17.26 -0.18 9.43
C TYR A 271 -17.23 1.35 9.57
N ARG A 272 -17.78 1.90 10.66
CA ARG A 272 -17.74 3.35 10.94
C ARG A 272 -16.31 3.84 11.15
N ASP A 273 -15.52 3.08 11.91
CA ASP A 273 -14.11 3.38 12.14
C ASP A 273 -13.33 3.33 10.81
N TYR A 274 -13.56 2.30 10.00
CA TYR A 274 -12.97 2.19 8.66
C TYR A 274 -13.35 3.36 7.75
N ALA A 275 -14.62 3.75 7.70
CA ALA A 275 -15.10 4.86 6.86
C ALA A 275 -14.69 6.25 7.40
N ALA A 276 -14.30 6.36 8.66
CA ALA A 276 -13.78 7.59 9.24
C ALA A 276 -12.26 7.77 9.02
N GLU A 277 -11.55 6.72 8.58
CA GLU A 277 -10.13 6.74 8.22
C GLU A 277 -9.86 6.95 6.71
N GLU A 278 -10.91 7.05 5.87
CA GLU A 278 -10.84 7.47 4.45
C GLU A 278 -11.08 8.98 4.26
#